data_AF-A0AA95FAF6-F1
#
_entry.id   AF-A0AA95FAF6-F1
#
_cell.length_a   1.000
_cell.length_b   1.000
_cell.length_c   1.000
_cell.angle_alpha   90.00
_cell.angle_beta   90.00
_cell.angle_gamma   90.00
#
_symmetry.space_group_name_H-M   'P 1'
#
loop_
_entity.id
_entity.type
_entity.pdbx_description
1 polymer ?
#
loop_
_entity_poly.entity_id
_entity_poly.type
_entity_poly.pdbx_seq_one_letter_code
_entity_poly.pdbx_strand_id
1 'polypeptide(L)'
;MATVTIRNLSDEVVAALKARAKRNSRSMEAEVRELLLRSVNEDGPDSGLEASLARRLPERRWSVRGGEVMAWIEANPAPPVDAEAWLADIRGDGDDEDFRNPWEPRDSA
;
A
#
# COMPACT_ATOMS: atom_id res chain seq x y z
N MET A 1 -3.18 3.66 25.84
CA MET A 1 -2.11 4.69 25.83
C MET A 1 -0.79 3.96 25.84
N ALA A 2 -0.02 4.04 24.76
CA ALA A 2 1.34 3.52 24.73
C ALA A 2 2.29 4.65 25.14
N THR A 3 3.24 4.36 26.02
CA THR A 3 4.25 5.33 26.48
C THR A 3 5.61 4.88 25.96
N VAL A 4 6.31 5.79 25.29
CA VAL A 4 7.67 5.57 24.80
C VAL A 4 8.61 6.50 25.56
N THR A 5 9.65 5.92 26.16
CA THR A 5 10.70 6.68 26.85
C THR A 5 11.98 6.60 26.05
N ILE A 6 12.39 7.73 25.46
CA ILE A 6 13.64 7.84 24.70
C ILE A 6 14.73 8.32 25.66
N ARG A 7 15.77 7.51 25.86
CA ARG A 7 16.92 7.83 26.72
C ARG A 7 18.08 8.37 25.89
N ASN A 8 18.97 9.13 26.52
CA ASN A 8 20.18 9.69 25.90
C ASN A 8 19.91 10.55 24.65
N LEU A 9 18.81 11.29 24.63
CA LEU A 9 18.54 12.26 23.58
C LEU A 9 19.43 13.49 23.80
N SER A 10 20.21 13.87 22.79
CA SER A 10 21.08 15.05 22.87
C SER A 10 20.27 16.33 23.11
N ASP A 11 20.82 17.25 23.90
CA ASP A 11 20.17 18.53 24.22
C ASP A 11 19.85 19.37 22.98
N GLU A 12 20.68 19.29 21.94
CA GLU A 12 20.44 19.96 20.66
C GLU A 12 19.14 19.49 20.00
N VAL A 13 18.90 18.17 19.97
CA VAL A 13 17.67 17.59 19.43
C VAL A 13 16.46 17.98 20.26
N VAL A 14 16.58 18.00 21.59
CA VAL A 14 15.51 18.49 22.49
C VAL A 14 15.16 19.95 22.19
N ALA A 15 16.16 20.80 22.01
CA ALA A 15 15.97 22.21 21.67
C ALA A 15 15.32 22.40 20.30
N ALA A 16 15.77 21.66 19.29
CA ALA A 16 15.20 21.67 17.94
C ALA A 16 13.72 21.23 17.94
N LEU A 17 13.38 20.17 18.68
CA LEU A 17 12.01 19.68 18.82
C LEU A 17 11.11 20.72 19.51
N LYS A 18 11.58 21.37 20.58
CA LYS A 18 10.83 22.44 21.24
C LYS A 18 10.58 23.63 20.32
N ALA A 19 11.60 24.05 19.57
CA ALA A 19 11.48 25.15 18.61
C ALA A 19 10.46 24.82 17.50
N ARG A 20 10.48 23.57 17.01
CA ARG A 20 9.54 23.08 16.01
C ARG A 20 8.11 23.02 16.55
N ALA A 21 7.90 22.48 17.76
CA ALA A 21 6.60 22.44 18.40
C ALA A 21 6.00 23.85 18.60
N LYS A 22 6.83 24.83 19.02
CA LYS A 22 6.44 26.23 19.13
C LYS A 22 6.03 26.84 17.79
N ARG A 23 6.77 26.54 16.71
CA ARG A 23 6.45 26.99 15.35
C ARG A 23 5.10 26.45 14.88
N ASN A 24 4.78 25.21 15.24
CA ASN A 24 3.56 24.53 14.84
C ASN A 24 2.39 24.77 15.82
N SER A 25 2.58 25.60 16.85
CA SER A 25 1.58 25.86 17.90
C SER A 25 1.05 24.58 18.58
N ARG A 26 1.94 23.60 18.78
CA ARG A 26 1.65 22.29 19.39
C ARG A 26 2.48 22.07 20.65
N SER A 27 2.04 21.16 21.52
CA SER A 27 2.89 20.68 22.62
C SER A 27 4.05 19.84 22.07
N MET A 28 5.13 19.72 22.85
CA MET A 28 6.28 18.91 22.45
C MET A 28 5.91 17.45 22.20
N GLU A 29 5.06 16.89 23.06
CA GLU A 29 4.51 15.54 22.91
C GLU A 29 3.69 15.40 21.62
N ALA A 30 2.82 16.37 21.32
CA ALA A 30 2.02 16.36 20.11
C ALA A 30 2.89 16.43 18.84
N GLU A 31 3.95 17.23 18.86
CA GLU A 31 4.90 17.31 17.75
C GLU A 31 5.69 15.99 17.57
N VAL A 32 6.17 15.38 18.66
CA VAL A 32 6.89 14.11 18.60
C VAL A 32 5.97 12.98 18.11
N ARG A 33 4.72 12.95 18.57
CA ARG A 33 3.71 12.01 18.07
C ARG A 33 3.51 12.16 16.56
N GLU A 34 3.36 13.38 16.08
CA GLU A 34 3.17 13.64 14.65
C GLU A 34 4.38 13.21 13.82
N LEU A 35 5.60 13.49 14.30
CA LEU A 35 6.82 13.05 13.65
C LEU A 35 6.90 11.53 13.55
N LEU A 36 6.59 10.81 14.63
CA LEU A 36 6.56 9.35 14.61
C LEU A 36 5.48 8.80 13.67
N LEU A 37 4.28 9.38 13.69
CA LEU A 37 3.21 9.00 12.75
C LEU A 37 3.64 9.20 11.30
N ARG A 38 4.25 10.35 11.00
CA ARG A 38 4.74 10.65 9.67
C ARG A 38 5.83 9.69 9.23
N SER A 39 6.82 9.41 10.09
CA SER A 39 7.89 8.48 9.78
C SER A 39 7.38 7.06 9.51
N VAL A 40 6.41 6.58 10.31
CA VAL A 40 5.80 5.26 10.09
C VAL A 40 4.93 5.21 8.84
N ASN A 41 4.26 6.31 8.49
CA ASN A 41 3.42 6.38 7.29
C ASN A 41 4.22 6.60 6.00
N GLU A 42 5.37 7.26 6.06
CA GLU A 42 6.29 7.42 4.92
C GLU A 42 6.96 6.08 4.52
N ASP A 43 7.00 5.09 5.43
CA ASP A 43 7.54 3.74 5.18
C ASP A 43 6.49 2.71 4.71
N GLY A 44 5.21 3.09 4.63
CA GLY A 44 4.20 2.34 3.86
C GLY A 44 4.22 2.79 2.40
N PRO A 45 4.02 1.92 1.40
CA PRO A 45 3.99 2.33 -0.01
C PRO A 45 2.72 3.12 -0.31
N ASP A 46 2.59 4.32 0.26
CA ASP A 46 1.59 5.29 -0.11
C ASP A 46 2.07 5.97 -1.40
N SER A 47 2.06 5.18 -2.48
CA SER A 47 2.32 5.60 -3.85
C SER A 47 1.32 6.67 -4.33
N GLY A 48 0.41 7.13 -3.45
CA GLY A 48 -0.75 7.93 -3.78
C GLY A 48 -1.74 7.17 -4.67
N LEU A 49 -1.48 5.89 -4.98
CA LEU A 49 -2.32 5.07 -5.84
C LEU A 49 -3.68 4.84 -5.20
N GLU A 50 -3.73 4.54 -3.90
CA GLU A 50 -4.98 4.30 -3.18
C GLU A 50 -5.84 5.56 -3.13
N ALA A 51 -5.25 6.72 -2.83
CA ALA A 51 -5.93 8.01 -2.88
C ALA A 51 -6.36 8.40 -4.31
N SER A 52 -5.56 8.08 -5.32
CA SER A 52 -5.89 8.29 -6.74
C SER A 52 -7.05 7.40 -7.20
N LEU A 53 -7.03 6.12 -6.80
CA LEU A 53 -8.10 5.16 -7.06
C LEU A 53 -9.39 5.57 -6.32
N ALA A 54 -9.30 6.00 -5.07
CA ALA A 54 -10.46 6.46 -4.31
C ALA A 54 -11.17 7.66 -4.93
N ARG A 55 -10.44 8.54 -5.65
CA ARG A 55 -11.05 9.65 -6.42
C ARG A 55 -11.66 9.21 -7.76
N ARG A 56 -11.15 8.13 -8.36
CA ARG A 56 -11.54 7.67 -9.70
C ARG A 56 -12.64 6.63 -9.66
N LEU A 57 -12.70 5.84 -8.58
CA LEU A 57 -13.66 4.76 -8.43
C LEU A 57 -14.96 5.29 -7.81
N PRO A 58 -16.12 4.81 -8.29
CA PRO A 58 -17.40 5.11 -7.65
C PRO A 58 -17.45 4.55 -6.22
N GLU A 59 -18.33 5.11 -5.38
CA GLU A 59 -18.52 4.63 -4.01
C GLU A 59 -18.73 3.11 -3.97
N ARG A 60 -18.14 2.46 -2.94
CA ARG A 60 -18.10 1.01 -2.82
C ARG A 60 -19.51 0.42 -2.83
N ARG A 61 -19.89 -0.16 -3.97
CA ARG A 61 -21.10 -0.98 -4.11
C ARG A 61 -20.78 -2.41 -3.72
N TRP A 62 -21.69 -3.04 -2.97
CA TRP A 62 -21.60 -4.46 -2.62
C TRP A 62 -21.58 -5.39 -3.85
N SER A 63 -22.13 -4.93 -4.98
CA SER A 63 -22.09 -5.66 -6.25
C SER A 63 -21.98 -4.74 -7.47
N VAL A 64 -21.26 -5.24 -8.47
CA VAL A 64 -21.15 -4.67 -9.83
C VAL A 64 -21.86 -5.63 -10.79
N ARG A 65 -22.64 -5.10 -11.73
CA ARG A 65 -23.32 -5.97 -12.72
C ARG A 65 -22.30 -6.50 -13.73
N GLY A 66 -22.48 -7.73 -14.20
CA GLY A 66 -21.57 -8.33 -15.20
C GLY A 66 -21.37 -7.46 -16.45
N GLY A 67 -22.44 -6.84 -16.97
CA GLY A 67 -22.34 -5.94 -18.12
C GLY A 67 -21.51 -4.67 -17.86
N GLU A 68 -21.50 -4.17 -16.62
CA GLU A 68 -20.69 -3.02 -16.21
C GLU A 68 -19.20 -3.39 -16.15
N VAL A 69 -18.89 -4.61 -15.68
CA VAL A 69 -17.53 -5.16 -15.72
C VAL A 69 -17.03 -5.29 -17.17
N MET A 70 -17.85 -5.85 -18.06
CA MET A 70 -17.48 -6.03 -19.47
C MET A 70 -17.26 -4.68 -20.17
N ALA A 71 -18.10 -3.68 -19.91
CA ALA A 71 -17.92 -2.33 -20.46
C ALA A 71 -16.61 -1.68 -19.96
N TRP A 72 -16.21 -1.94 -18.71
CA TRP A 72 -14.95 -1.41 -18.17
C TRP A 72 -13.72 -2.07 -18.82
N ILE A 73 -13.78 -3.39 -19.04
CA ILE A 73 -12.74 -4.14 -19.77
C ILE A 73 -12.59 -3.60 -21.20
N GLU A 74 -13.71 -3.38 -21.89
CA GLU A 74 -13.70 -2.82 -23.25
C GLU A 74 -13.10 -1.41 -23.28
N ALA A 75 -13.39 -0.58 -22.28
CA ALA A 75 -12.82 0.76 -22.15
C ALA A 75 -11.32 0.78 -21.79
N ASN A 76 -10.77 -0.32 -21.29
CA ASN A 76 -9.35 -0.46 -20.93
C ASN A 76 -8.79 -1.74 -21.56
N PRO A 77 -8.57 -1.73 -22.89
CA PRO A 77 -7.99 -2.88 -23.57
C PRO A 77 -6.61 -3.18 -22.99
N ALA A 78 -6.28 -4.47 -22.87
CA ALA A 78 -4.97 -4.88 -22.40
C ALA A 78 -3.88 -4.24 -23.29
N PRO A 79 -2.76 -3.77 -22.68
CA PRO A 79 -1.62 -3.34 -23.48
C PRO A 79 -1.18 -4.48 -24.40
N PRO A 80 -0.51 -4.18 -25.53
CA PRO A 80 0.01 -5.20 -26.42
C PRO A 80 1.16 -5.94 -25.73
N VAL A 81 0.80 -6.93 -24.92
CA VAL A 81 1.73 -7.84 -24.25
C VAL A 81 1.86 -9.09 -25.09
N ASP A 82 3.09 -9.50 -25.36
CA ASP A 82 3.38 -10.81 -25.92
C ASP A 82 3.21 -11.84 -24.79
N ALA A 83 2.03 -12.44 -24.74
CA ALA A 83 1.68 -13.40 -23.70
C ALA A 83 2.61 -14.63 -23.71
N GLU A 84 3.08 -15.06 -24.88
CA GLU A 84 3.99 -16.22 -24.98
C GLU A 84 5.38 -15.86 -24.47
N ALA A 85 5.90 -14.69 -24.83
CA ALA A 85 7.18 -14.23 -24.29
C ALA A 85 7.14 -14.05 -22.76
N TRP A 86 6.05 -13.48 -22.23
CA TRP A 86 5.88 -13.31 -20.78
C TRP A 86 5.73 -14.64 -20.03
N LEU A 87 4.99 -15.61 -20.60
CA LEU A 87 4.89 -16.96 -20.06
C LEU A 87 6.21 -17.73 -20.13
N ALA A 88 7.01 -17.52 -21.18
CA ALA A 88 8.33 -18.13 -21.32
C ALA A 88 9.31 -17.60 -20.26
N ASP A 89 9.24 -16.31 -19.93
CA ASP A 89 10.03 -15.69 -18.85
C ASP A 89 9.68 -16.32 -17.49
N ILE A 90 8.39 -16.42 -17.15
CA ILE A 90 7.91 -17.06 -15.92
C ILE A 90 8.35 -18.52 -15.82
N ARG A 91 8.17 -19.30 -16.89
CA ARG A 91 8.61 -20.72 -16.93
C ARG A 91 10.13 -20.86 -16.89
N GLY A 92 10.86 -19.86 -17.39
CA GLY A 92 12.32 -19.82 -17.43
C GLY A 92 12.96 -19.44 -16.10
N ASP A 93 12.24 -18.69 -15.26
CA ASP A 93 12.70 -18.26 -13.93
C ASP A 93 12.82 -19.43 -12.93
N GLY A 94 12.35 -20.62 -13.29
CA GLY A 94 12.51 -21.83 -12.48
C GLY A 94 11.66 -21.85 -11.21
N ASP A 95 10.76 -20.89 -11.05
CA ASP A 95 9.63 -20.97 -10.13
C ASP A 95 8.61 -21.99 -10.69
N ASP A 96 9.03 -23.26 -10.72
CA ASP A 96 8.16 -24.43 -10.78
C ASP A 96 7.45 -24.60 -9.41
N GLU A 97 6.98 -23.50 -8.81
CA GLU A 97 5.95 -23.61 -7.79
C GLU A 97 4.76 -24.24 -8.50
N ASP A 98 4.54 -25.52 -8.23
CA ASP A 98 3.33 -26.27 -8.56
C ASP A 98 2.15 -25.53 -7.92
N PHE A 99 1.71 -24.47 -8.60
CA PHE A 99 0.54 -23.68 -8.27
C PHE A 99 -0.65 -24.58 -8.52
N ARG A 100 -0.84 -25.51 -7.57
CA ARG A 100 -1.95 -26.43 -7.56
C ARG A 100 -3.20 -25.58 -7.69
N ASN A 101 -3.89 -25.75 -8.81
CA ASN A 101 -5.08 -24.97 -9.09
C ASN A 101 -6.06 -25.14 -7.93
N PRO A 102 -6.39 -24.08 -7.16
CA PRO A 102 -7.23 -24.20 -5.97
C PRO A 102 -8.63 -24.72 -6.27
N TRP A 103 -9.02 -24.71 -7.55
CA TRP A 103 -10.32 -25.09 -8.06
C TRP A 103 -10.35 -26.47 -8.70
N GLU A 104 -9.21 -27.18 -8.78
CA GLU A 104 -9.21 -28.58 -9.19
C GLU A 104 -9.69 -29.48 -8.04
N PRO A 105 -10.62 -30.42 -8.31
CA PRO A 105 -11.06 -31.37 -7.31
C PRO A 105 -9.86 -32.16 -6.78
N ARG A 106 -9.76 -32.31 -5.45
CA ARG A 106 -8.81 -33.27 -4.89
C ARG A 106 -9.37 -34.65 -5.19
N ASP A 107 -8.67 -35.43 -6.01
CA ASP A 107 -8.98 -36.85 -6.13
C ASP A 107 -8.95 -37.46 -4.73
N SER A 108 -10.12 -37.93 -4.30
CA SER A 108 -10.33 -38.53 -2.99
C SER A 108 -9.85 -39.97 -3.11
N ALA A 109 -8.69 -40.28 -2.53
CA ALA A 109 -8.23 -41.66 -2.34
C ALA A 109 -8.91 -42.28 -1.13
#